data_AF-A0A7W0QB68-F1
#
_entry.id   AF-A0A7W0QB68-F1
#
_cell.length_a   1.000
_cell.length_b   1.000
_cell.length_c   1.000
_cell.angle_alpha   90.00
_cell.angle_beta   90.00
_cell.angle_gamma   90.00
#
_symmetry.space_group_name_H-M   'P 1'
#
loop_
_entity.id
_entity.type
_entity.pdbx_description
1 polymer ?
#
loop_
_entity_poly.entity_id
_entity_poly.type
_entity_poly.pdbx_seq_one_letter_code
_entity_poly.pdbx_strand_id
1 'polypeptide(L)'
;MRRTAVFALLTPTLFGACLANPADVETAVESSEVLGGTAAPVGKWPDVVAVRSGSQQFCTGTLIAPTVVLTAGHCAGDIDNVLIGTSSLARAAEGEVITVIRTIEYPNSQSTGADLAVLVLAKPSRFTPRQIASGWARADIANGAQVAL
;
A
#
# COMPACT_ATOMS: atom_id res chain seq x y z
N MET A 1 11.19 -64.29 -50.75
CA MET A 1 10.78 -65.34 -49.79
C MET A 1 10.83 -64.75 -48.38
N ARG A 2 9.72 -64.88 -47.63
CA ARG A 2 9.56 -64.78 -46.15
C ARG A 2 9.98 -63.44 -45.49
N ARG A 3 9.04 -62.51 -45.20
CA ARG A 3 8.08 -62.47 -44.06
C ARG A 3 8.73 -62.71 -42.68
N THR A 4 8.92 -61.62 -41.94
CA THR A 4 8.80 -61.61 -40.47
C THR A 4 8.28 -60.24 -40.04
N ALA A 5 6.99 -60.17 -39.75
CA ALA A 5 6.36 -59.03 -39.11
C ALA A 5 6.48 -59.21 -37.59
N VAL A 6 7.15 -58.27 -36.92
CA VAL A 6 7.19 -58.20 -35.46
C VAL A 6 6.02 -57.34 -35.02
N PHE A 7 5.01 -57.96 -34.42
CA PHE A 7 3.92 -57.27 -33.74
C PHE A 7 4.43 -56.78 -32.39
N ALA A 8 4.76 -55.50 -32.29
CA ALA A 8 4.94 -54.84 -30.99
C ALA A 8 3.56 -54.37 -30.50
N LEU A 9 3.07 -54.98 -29.43
CA LEU A 9 1.85 -54.58 -28.74
C LEU A 9 2.07 -53.20 -28.10
N LEU A 10 1.49 -52.16 -28.70
CA LEU A 10 1.39 -50.83 -28.13
C LEU A 10 0.25 -50.83 -27.09
N THR A 11 0.60 -50.93 -25.81
CA THR A 11 -0.33 -50.62 -24.72
C THR A 11 -0.49 -49.11 -24.65
N PRO A 12 -1.72 -48.55 -24.75
CA PRO A 12 -1.93 -47.12 -24.59
C PRO A 12 -1.77 -46.79 -23.11
N THR A 13 -0.66 -46.12 -22.75
CA THR A 13 -0.53 -45.46 -21.46
C THR A 13 -1.55 -44.33 -21.43
N LEU A 14 -2.58 -44.48 -20.60
CA LEU A 14 -3.52 -43.42 -20.26
C LEU A 14 -2.73 -42.29 -19.58
N PHE A 15 -2.27 -41.33 -20.37
CA PHE A 15 -1.90 -40.01 -19.88
C PHE A 15 -3.21 -39.34 -19.46
N GLY A 16 -3.56 -39.49 -18.17
CA GLY A 16 -4.58 -38.69 -17.54
C GLY A 16 -4.12 -37.23 -17.58
N ALA A 17 -4.61 -36.48 -18.57
CA ALA A 17 -4.55 -35.04 -18.52
C ALA A 17 -5.39 -34.61 -17.31
N CYS A 18 -4.74 -34.16 -16.24
CA CYS A 18 -5.41 -33.36 -15.22
C CYS A 18 -5.93 -32.11 -15.93
N LEU A 19 -7.19 -32.15 -16.35
CA LEU A 19 -7.95 -30.97 -16.68
C LEU A 19 -8.10 -30.20 -15.37
N ALA A 20 -7.17 -29.29 -15.11
CA ALA A 20 -7.40 -28.25 -14.12
C ALA A 20 -8.68 -27.54 -14.55
N ASN A 21 -9.72 -27.66 -13.73
CA ASN A 21 -11.00 -27.06 -13.99
C ASN A 21 -10.77 -25.53 -13.98
N PRO A 22 -11.20 -24.77 -14.99
CA PRO A 22 -11.01 -23.31 -15.00
C PRO A 22 -11.79 -22.59 -13.89
N ALA A 23 -12.50 -23.33 -13.04
CA ALA A 23 -13.22 -22.84 -11.88
C ALA A 23 -12.37 -22.77 -10.59
N ASP A 24 -11.16 -23.35 -10.57
CA ASP A 24 -10.30 -23.34 -9.37
C ASP A 24 -9.32 -22.15 -9.36
N VAL A 25 -9.70 -21.03 -9.99
CA VAL A 25 -9.09 -19.74 -9.64
C VAL A 25 -9.74 -19.32 -8.32
N GLU A 26 -9.18 -19.82 -7.23
CA GLU A 26 -9.47 -19.30 -5.89
C GLU A 26 -9.03 -17.84 -5.88
N THR A 27 -9.97 -16.95 -6.18
CA THR A 27 -9.77 -15.52 -6.03
C THR A 27 -9.52 -15.29 -4.56
N ALA A 28 -8.24 -15.15 -4.18
CA ALA A 28 -7.87 -14.72 -2.86
C ALA A 28 -8.70 -13.47 -2.55
N VAL A 29 -9.64 -13.61 -1.63
CA VAL A 29 -10.42 -12.48 -1.14
C VAL A 29 -9.41 -11.69 -0.31
N GLU A 30 -8.76 -10.74 -0.95
CA GLU A 30 -7.94 -9.73 -0.27
C GLU A 30 -8.83 -9.12 0.81
N SER A 31 -8.55 -9.46 2.07
CA SER A 31 -9.27 -8.89 3.20
C SER A 31 -9.13 -7.39 3.12
N SER A 32 -10.24 -6.66 3.01
CA SER A 32 -10.20 -5.20 3.02
C SER A 32 -9.65 -4.76 4.38
N GLU A 33 -8.46 -4.17 4.38
CA GLU A 33 -7.83 -3.64 5.60
C GLU A 33 -8.65 -2.49 6.21
N VAL A 34 -9.46 -1.83 5.39
CA VAL A 34 -10.41 -0.79 5.80
C VAL A 34 -11.82 -1.38 5.81
N LEU A 35 -12.41 -1.56 7.00
CA LEU A 35 -13.74 -2.14 7.16
C LEU A 35 -14.82 -1.32 6.42
N GLY A 36 -15.58 -1.98 5.55
CA GLY A 36 -16.59 -1.34 4.71
C GLY A 36 -16.02 -0.49 3.56
N GLY A 37 -14.71 -0.50 3.36
CA GLY A 37 -14.03 0.16 2.25
C GLY A 37 -13.98 -0.70 1.00
N THR A 38 -13.47 -0.09 -0.08
CA THR A 38 -13.11 -0.75 -1.33
C THR A 38 -11.74 -0.27 -1.76
N ALA A 39 -11.03 -1.05 -2.57
CA ALA A 39 -9.74 -0.63 -3.13
C ALA A 39 -9.88 0.73 -3.86
N ALA A 40 -9.00 1.67 -3.54
CA ALA A 40 -8.98 2.96 -4.21
C ALA A 40 -8.42 2.81 -5.64
N PRO A 41 -8.96 3.51 -6.64
CA PRO A 41 -8.35 3.58 -7.97
C PRO A 41 -6.90 4.07 -7.89
N VAL A 42 -6.05 3.52 -8.77
CA VAL A 42 -4.66 3.96 -8.90
C VAL A 42 -4.62 5.47 -9.14
N GLY A 43 -3.78 6.18 -8.38
CA GLY A 43 -3.60 7.62 -8.52
C GLY A 43 -4.71 8.49 -7.92
N LYS A 44 -5.78 7.92 -7.33
CA LYS A 44 -6.85 8.71 -6.69
C LYS A 44 -6.33 9.52 -5.50
N TRP A 45 -5.42 8.94 -4.71
CA TRP A 45 -4.84 9.55 -3.51
C TRP A 45 -3.31 9.52 -3.59
N PRO A 46 -2.69 10.37 -4.44
CA PRO A 46 -1.25 10.33 -4.70
C PRO A 46 -0.41 10.81 -3.50
N ASP A 47 -1.03 11.53 -2.58
CA ASP A 47 -0.43 12.10 -1.37
C ASP A 47 -0.49 11.17 -0.14
N VAL A 48 -1.12 10.00 -0.26
CA VAL A 48 -1.11 8.97 0.79
C VAL A 48 0.26 8.32 0.84
N VAL A 49 0.77 8.16 2.06
CA VAL A 49 2.12 7.69 2.32
C VAL A 49 2.08 6.43 3.18
N ALA A 50 2.77 5.39 2.76
CA ALA A 50 3.11 4.26 3.62
C ALA A 50 4.40 4.58 4.39
N VAL A 51 4.34 4.53 5.72
CA VAL A 51 5.48 4.74 6.63
C VAL A 51 6.08 3.39 7.00
N ARG A 52 7.39 3.23 6.81
CA ARG A 52 8.04 1.92 6.82
C ARG A 52 9.33 1.84 7.63
N SER A 53 9.54 0.66 8.19
CA SER A 53 10.86 0.15 8.61
C SER A 53 11.30 -0.88 7.57
N GLY A 54 12.38 -0.60 6.86
CA GLY A 54 12.79 -1.34 5.67
C GLY A 54 11.68 -1.39 4.61
N SER A 55 11.23 -2.60 4.28
CA SER A 55 10.09 -2.85 3.38
C SER A 55 8.75 -3.00 4.09
N GLN A 56 8.75 -3.15 5.42
CA GLN A 56 7.54 -3.37 6.20
C GLN A 56 6.82 -2.04 6.47
N GLN A 57 5.56 -1.95 6.04
CA GLN A 57 4.69 -0.86 6.41
C GLN A 57 4.08 -1.13 7.79
N PHE A 58 4.02 -0.09 8.62
CA PHE A 58 3.42 -0.17 9.96
C PHE A 58 2.52 1.02 10.28
N CYS A 59 2.74 2.16 9.64
CA CYS A 59 1.91 3.36 9.78
C CYS A 59 1.61 4.00 8.43
N THR A 60 0.74 5.00 8.44
CA THR A 60 0.42 5.84 7.29
C THR A 60 0.83 7.28 7.54
N GLY A 61 0.91 8.07 6.48
CA GLY A 61 1.11 9.50 6.55
C GLY A 61 0.49 10.22 5.36
N THR A 62 0.58 11.54 5.36
CA THR A 62 0.13 12.41 4.27
C THR A 62 1.28 13.32 3.86
N LEU A 63 1.59 13.38 2.57
CA LEU A 63 2.56 14.34 2.04
C LEU A 63 1.95 15.75 2.10
N ILE A 64 2.48 16.65 2.93
CA ILE A 64 1.96 18.01 3.15
C ILE A 64 2.88 19.12 2.61
N ALA A 65 4.12 18.78 2.31
CA ALA A 65 5.04 19.59 1.51
C ALA A 65 5.96 18.65 0.73
N PRO A 66 6.71 19.11 -0.30
CA PRO A 66 7.53 18.22 -1.13
C PRO A 66 8.48 17.32 -0.33
N THR A 67 8.97 17.79 0.83
CA THR A 67 9.89 17.06 1.71
C THR A 67 9.31 16.75 3.08
N VAL A 68 8.00 16.92 3.29
CA VAL A 68 7.38 16.80 4.63
C VAL A 68 6.16 15.90 4.57
N VAL A 69 6.19 14.82 5.36
CA VAL A 69 5.05 13.94 5.60
C VAL A 69 4.52 14.17 7.02
N LEU A 70 3.22 14.38 7.15
CA LEU A 70 2.52 14.40 8.43
C LEU A 70 2.08 12.98 8.79
N THR A 71 2.29 12.57 10.03
CA THR A 71 1.85 11.29 10.58
C THR A 71 1.46 11.44 12.06
N ALA A 72 1.08 10.35 12.70
CA ALA A 72 0.79 10.31 14.13
C ALA A 72 2.08 10.33 14.97
N GLY A 73 2.02 10.88 16.17
CA GLY A 73 3.10 10.90 17.14
C GLY A 73 3.48 9.49 17.61
N HIS A 74 2.49 8.64 17.87
CA HIS A 74 2.73 7.25 18.24
C HIS A 74 3.42 6.41 17.14
N CYS A 75 3.44 6.90 15.90
CA CYS A 75 4.16 6.28 14.79
C CYS A 75 5.64 6.69 14.72
N ALA A 76 6.09 7.67 15.52
CA ALA A 76 7.42 8.31 15.43
C ALA A 76 8.60 7.43 15.89
N GLY A 77 8.46 6.10 15.83
CA GLY A 77 9.52 5.14 16.14
C GLY A 77 10.54 4.97 15.02
N ASP A 78 11.03 3.74 14.85
CA ASP A 78 12.06 3.40 13.87
C ASP A 78 11.53 3.46 12.42
N ILE A 79 11.63 4.65 11.82
CA ILE A 79 11.23 4.92 10.44
C ILE A 79 12.48 5.06 9.57
N ASP A 80 12.60 4.18 8.58
CA ASP A 80 13.71 4.24 7.61
C ASP A 80 13.33 5.08 6.39
N ASN A 81 12.11 4.89 5.89
CA ASN A 81 11.69 5.45 4.62
C ASN A 81 10.16 5.53 4.51
N VAL A 82 9.73 6.24 3.48
CA VAL A 82 8.33 6.33 3.05
C VAL A 82 8.18 5.79 1.64
N LEU A 83 7.00 5.24 1.35
CA LEU A 83 6.55 4.90 0.00
C LEU A 83 5.34 5.77 -0.37
N ILE A 84 5.45 6.50 -1.47
CA ILE A 84 4.46 7.50 -1.90
C ILE A 84 3.93 7.15 -3.30
N GLY A 85 2.64 7.37 -3.53
CA GLY A 85 2.04 7.39 -4.87
C GLY A 85 1.83 6.02 -5.53
N THR A 86 1.65 4.97 -4.74
CA THR A 86 1.18 3.65 -5.21
C THR A 86 -0.03 3.20 -4.39
N SER A 87 -0.90 2.39 -5.00
CA SER A 87 -2.05 1.76 -4.34
C SER A 87 -1.78 0.35 -3.84
N SER A 88 -0.53 -0.12 -3.89
CA SER A 88 -0.15 -1.45 -3.38
C SER A 88 1.28 -1.44 -2.84
N LEU A 89 1.42 -1.97 -1.62
CA LEU A 89 2.72 -2.16 -0.97
C LEU A 89 3.63 -3.13 -1.75
N ALA A 90 3.05 -4.10 -2.46
CA ALA A 90 3.79 -5.04 -3.32
C ALA A 90 4.34 -4.39 -4.59
N ARG A 91 3.78 -3.24 -5.01
CA ARG A 91 4.13 -2.53 -6.25
C ARG A 91 4.89 -1.23 -5.95
N ALA A 92 5.88 -1.32 -5.06
CA ALA A 92 6.69 -0.18 -4.64
C ALA A 92 7.44 0.52 -5.81
N ALA A 93 7.75 -0.23 -6.88
CA ALA A 93 8.40 0.30 -8.08
C ALA A 93 7.52 1.31 -8.86
N GLU A 94 6.20 1.30 -8.68
CA GLU A 94 5.30 2.28 -9.29
C GLU A 94 5.28 3.61 -8.54
N GLY A 95 5.65 3.59 -7.25
CA GLY A 95 5.67 4.75 -6.39
C GLY A 95 7.05 5.42 -6.30
N GLU A 96 7.28 6.08 -5.17
CA GLU A 96 8.56 6.65 -4.81
C GLU A 96 8.94 6.21 -3.40
N VAL A 97 10.09 5.55 -3.28
CA VAL A 97 10.71 5.26 -1.99
C VAL A 97 11.68 6.38 -1.64
N ILE A 98 11.46 7.04 -0.50
CA ILE A 98 12.32 8.15 -0.05
C ILE A 98 12.74 7.91 1.40
N THR A 99 14.04 7.99 1.67
CA THR A 99 14.59 7.92 3.03
C THR A 99 14.07 9.06 3.89
N VAL A 100 13.71 8.74 5.14
CA VAL A 100 13.41 9.73 6.17
C VAL A 100 14.71 10.09 6.86
N ILE A 101 15.06 11.38 6.87
CA ILE A 101 16.31 11.88 7.46
C ILE A 101 16.11 12.49 8.84
N ARG A 102 14.85 12.78 9.19
CA ARG A 102 14.50 13.31 10.50
C ARG A 102 13.05 13.01 10.83
N THR A 103 12.80 12.54 12.04
CA THR A 103 11.47 12.45 12.64
C THR A 103 11.36 13.52 13.71
N ILE A 104 10.30 14.31 13.68
CA ILE A 104 10.01 15.35 14.66
C ILE A 104 8.64 15.07 15.24
N GLU A 105 8.62 14.50 16.44
CA GLU A 105 7.41 14.27 17.21
C GLU A 105 6.95 15.56 17.90
N TYR A 106 5.64 15.77 18.01
CA TYR A 106 5.09 16.82 18.85
C TYR A 106 5.45 16.54 20.33
N PRO A 107 5.90 17.54 21.11
CA PRO A 107 6.28 17.32 22.50
C PRO A 107 5.15 16.66 23.30
N ASN A 108 5.46 15.54 23.96
CA ASN A 108 4.50 14.79 24.78
C ASN A 108 3.27 14.32 23.98
N SER A 109 3.42 13.94 22.71
CA SER A 109 2.30 13.60 21.80
C SER A 109 1.33 12.55 22.40
N GLN A 110 1.91 11.57 23.09
CA GLN A 110 1.20 10.45 23.72
C GLN A 110 0.40 10.84 24.97
N SER A 111 0.75 11.94 25.65
CA SER A 111 0.14 12.35 26.93
C SER A 111 -0.63 13.67 26.86
N THR A 112 -0.42 14.47 25.82
CA THR A 112 -1.10 15.76 25.60
C THR A 112 -2.38 15.64 24.76
N GLY A 113 -2.63 14.47 24.17
CA GLY A 113 -3.74 14.24 23.23
C GLY A 113 -3.47 14.79 21.82
N ALA A 114 -2.30 15.40 21.58
CA ALA A 114 -1.85 15.85 20.27
C ALA A 114 -0.92 14.81 19.65
N ASP A 115 -1.51 13.73 19.14
CA ASP A 115 -0.83 12.60 18.51
C ASP A 115 -0.33 12.96 17.09
N LEU A 116 0.75 13.73 17.02
CA LEU A 116 1.27 14.33 15.78
C LEU A 116 2.79 14.19 15.68
N ALA A 117 3.28 13.87 14.49
CA ALA A 117 4.69 13.96 14.12
C ALA A 117 4.85 14.36 12.64
N VAL A 118 6.01 14.91 12.30
CA VAL A 118 6.40 15.14 10.91
C VAL A 118 7.68 14.39 10.57
N LEU A 119 7.72 13.84 9.36
CA LEU A 119 8.87 13.16 8.78
C LEU A 119 9.47 14.06 7.71
N VAL A 120 10.76 14.34 7.81
CA VAL A 120 11.53 15.10 6.83
C VAL A 120 12.20 14.11 5.87
N LEU A 121 11.94 14.28 4.59
CA LEU A 121 12.42 13.40 3.53
C LEU A 121 13.79 13.86 2.99
N ALA A 122 14.62 12.91 2.57
CA ALA A 122 15.96 13.18 2.01
C ALA A 122 15.95 14.02 0.72
N LYS A 123 14.84 13.97 -0.02
CA LYS A 123 14.63 14.69 -1.28
C LYS A 123 13.16 15.03 -1.47
N PRO A 124 12.82 16.05 -2.29
CA PRO A 124 11.43 16.34 -2.60
C PRO A 124 10.80 15.17 -3.37
N SER A 125 9.56 14.82 -3.01
CA SER A 125 8.74 13.89 -3.78
C SER A 125 8.25 14.55 -5.07
N ARG A 126 8.05 13.72 -6.10
CA ARG A 126 7.42 14.15 -7.37
C ARG A 126 5.90 14.31 -7.29
N PHE A 127 5.25 13.81 -6.23
CA PHE A 127 3.80 13.86 -6.06
C PHE A 127 3.35 15.17 -5.42
N THR A 128 2.16 15.64 -5.78
CA THR A 128 1.59 16.89 -5.28
C THR A 128 1.22 16.75 -3.80
N PRO A 129 1.72 17.62 -2.90
CA PRO A 129 1.33 17.58 -1.50
C PRO A 129 -0.14 17.97 -1.29
N ARG A 130 -0.78 17.33 -0.31
CA ARG A 130 -2.12 17.68 0.14
C ARG A 130 -2.09 19.01 0.89
N GLN A 131 -3.07 19.85 0.59
CA GLN A 131 -3.29 21.09 1.33
C GLN A 131 -3.83 20.77 2.72
N ILE A 132 -3.23 21.40 3.73
CA ILE A 132 -3.73 21.33 5.10
C ILE A 132 -4.99 22.19 5.20
N ALA A 133 -6.06 21.63 5.78
CA ALA A 133 -7.27 22.37 6.05
C ALA A 133 -6.96 23.57 6.96
N SER A 134 -7.36 24.77 6.54
CA SER A 134 -7.15 26.01 7.29
C SER A 134 -8.46 26.79 7.42
N GLY A 135 -8.50 27.73 8.37
CA GLY A 135 -9.64 28.63 8.56
C GLY A 135 -10.95 27.90 8.93
N TRP A 136 -12.01 28.22 8.19
CA TRP A 136 -13.40 27.79 8.46
C TRP A 136 -13.66 26.31 8.25
N ALA A 137 -12.75 25.56 7.61
CA ALA A 137 -12.88 24.11 7.46
C ALA A 137 -13.06 23.39 8.80
N ARG A 138 -12.56 23.97 9.91
CA ARG A 138 -12.80 23.46 11.26
C ARG A 138 -14.28 23.51 11.68
N ALA A 139 -15.05 24.48 11.19
CA ALA A 139 -16.48 24.57 11.46
C ALA A 139 -17.29 23.49 10.72
N ASP A 140 -16.76 22.99 9.60
CA ASP A 140 -17.36 21.92 8.81
C ASP A 140 -16.98 20.51 9.34
N ILE A 141 -15.97 20.42 10.22
CA ILE A 141 -15.58 19.17 10.88
C ILE A 141 -16.49 18.95 12.10
N ALA A 142 -17.54 18.18 11.89
CA ALA A 142 -18.47 17.73 12.93
C ALA A 142 -18.78 16.23 12.78
N ASN A 143 -19.34 15.62 13.82
CA ASN A 143 -19.79 14.24 13.75
C ASN A 143 -20.83 14.06 12.64
N GLY A 144 -20.57 13.16 11.70
CA GLY A 144 -21.45 12.93 10.55
C GLY A 144 -21.29 13.94 9.41
N ALA A 145 -20.25 14.79 9.44
CA ALA A 145 -19.91 15.65 8.31
C ALA A 145 -19.74 14.81 7.03
N GLN A 146 -20.30 15.29 5.92
CA GLN A 146 -20.19 14.60 4.64
C GLN A 146 -18.76 14.66 4.13
N VAL A 147 -18.21 13.51 3.76
CA VAL A 147 -16.91 13.43 3.09
C VAL A 147 -17.18 13.38 1.59
N ALA A 148 -16.77 14.42 0.86
CA ALA A 148 -16.73 14.36 -0.60
C ALA A 148 -15.53 13.50 -1.02
N LEU A 149 -15.81 12.27 -1.47
CA LEU A 149 -14.82 11.28 -1.94
C LEU A 149 -14.54 11.37 -3.44
#